data_AF-A0A419E265-F1
#
_entry.id   AF-A0A419E265-F1
#
_cell.length_a   1.000
_cell.length_b   1.000
_cell.length_c   1.000
_cell.angle_alpha   90.00
_cell.angle_beta   90.00
_cell.angle_gamma   90.00
#
_symmetry.space_group_name_H-M   'P 1'
#
loop_
_entity.id
_entity.type
_entity.pdbx_description
1 polymer ?
#
loop_
_entity_poly.entity_id
_entity_poly.type
_entity_poly.pdbx_seq_one_letter_code
_entity_poly.pdbx_strand_id
1 'polypeptide(L)'
;MQPEPALSQEPQGTASELPGENPVTKSPRKFNFKILFLIILLLAVAGVGFWAFQLNTSLKAAQESLATLQGKYDDLTAENGRLTTEFGQVSSELEQTNTELASTNDTLKTIKAELTKSNQEVSDLQEKMKKAGLYVEIMRGAFKDSDTLLETFLKVLLVKDSELTSLYETYLKSRSSSDLLRWSSYLISTIVDILEQ
;
A
#
# COMPACT_ATOMS: atom_id res chain seq x y z
N MET A 1 -44.85 -34.44 -23.49
CA MET A 1 -46.22 -33.96 -23.80
C MET A 1 -46.17 -33.27 -25.15
N GLN A 2 -46.71 -33.94 -26.16
CA GLN A 2 -47.31 -33.28 -27.32
C GLN A 2 -48.63 -32.63 -26.84
N PRO A 3 -49.16 -31.58 -27.52
CA PRO A 3 -49.88 -31.83 -28.76
C PRO A 3 -49.77 -30.76 -29.86
N GLU A 4 -49.96 -31.24 -31.08
CA GLU A 4 -50.57 -30.63 -32.28
C GLU A 4 -52.01 -30.07 -31.99
N PRO A 5 -52.83 -29.58 -32.96
CA PRO A 5 -52.64 -28.91 -34.26
C PRO A 5 -53.68 -27.74 -34.48
N ALA A 6 -53.92 -27.38 -35.76
CA ALA A 6 -55.11 -26.73 -36.38
C ALA A 6 -54.90 -25.25 -36.83
N LEU A 7 -54.86 -24.88 -38.12
CA LEU A 7 -55.76 -25.05 -39.29
C LEU A 7 -56.81 -23.93 -39.39
N SER A 8 -56.79 -23.21 -40.55
CA SER A 8 -57.90 -22.42 -41.17
C SER A 8 -58.31 -21.12 -40.44
N GLN A 9 -58.78 -20.02 -41.05
CA GLN A 9 -59.36 -19.73 -42.37
C GLN A 9 -59.46 -18.19 -42.55
N GLU A 10 -59.40 -17.73 -43.82
CA GLU A 10 -60.06 -16.60 -44.53
C GLU A 10 -60.86 -15.48 -43.79
N PRO A 11 -61.04 -14.27 -44.40
CA PRO A 11 -62.07 -14.13 -45.45
C PRO A 11 -61.77 -13.17 -46.62
N GLN A 12 -62.32 -13.54 -47.77
CA GLN A 12 -62.63 -12.65 -48.90
C GLN A 12 -63.73 -11.63 -48.57
N GLY A 13 -63.58 -10.42 -49.12
CA GLY A 13 -64.64 -9.43 -49.26
C GLY A 13 -65.39 -9.59 -50.57
N THR A 14 -66.68 -9.95 -50.44
CA THR A 14 -67.88 -9.34 -51.06
C THR A 14 -67.83 -8.78 -52.49
N ALA A 15 -68.71 -9.32 -53.35
CA ALA A 15 -69.99 -8.72 -53.77
C ALA A 15 -70.28 -8.97 -55.26
N SER A 16 -71.50 -9.48 -55.52
CA SER A 16 -72.46 -9.14 -56.60
C SER A 16 -71.94 -8.84 -58.02
N GLU A 17 -72.52 -9.29 -59.14
CA GLU A 17 -73.94 -9.41 -59.48
C GLU A 17 -74.06 -10.12 -60.86
N LEU A 18 -75.20 -10.78 -61.11
CA LEU A 18 -75.68 -11.39 -62.37
C LEU A 18 -75.94 -10.33 -63.49
N PRO A 19 -76.29 -10.63 -64.77
CA PRO A 19 -76.88 -11.88 -65.33
C PRO A 19 -76.41 -12.31 -66.75
N GLY A 20 -76.87 -13.49 -67.19
CA GLY A 20 -77.42 -13.67 -68.55
C GLY A 20 -76.52 -14.20 -69.69
N GLU A 21 -76.55 -15.54 -69.87
CA GLU A 21 -76.57 -16.32 -71.14
C GLU A 21 -75.71 -15.92 -72.36
N ASN A 22 -74.69 -16.74 -72.67
CA ASN A 22 -74.73 -17.76 -73.75
C ASN A 22 -73.35 -18.43 -73.97
N PRO A 23 -73.29 -19.70 -74.42
CA PRO A 23 -72.09 -20.53 -74.30
C PRO A 23 -71.10 -20.25 -75.43
N VAL A 24 -69.98 -19.59 -75.11
CA VAL A 24 -68.79 -19.62 -75.96
C VAL A 24 -67.91 -20.77 -75.51
N THR A 25 -67.97 -21.86 -76.27
CA THR A 25 -67.03 -22.98 -76.27
C THR A 25 -65.60 -22.48 -76.48
N LYS A 26 -64.90 -22.15 -75.39
CA LYS A 26 -63.45 -21.98 -75.41
C LYS A 26 -62.80 -23.35 -75.40
N SER A 27 -62.19 -23.68 -76.54
CA SER A 27 -61.36 -24.88 -76.73
C SER A 27 -60.44 -25.11 -75.53
N PRO A 28 -60.28 -26.37 -75.05
CA PRO A 28 -59.34 -26.67 -73.99
C PRO A 28 -57.94 -26.28 -74.46
N ARG A 29 -57.34 -25.27 -73.82
CA ARG A 29 -55.90 -25.00 -73.96
C ARG A 29 -55.20 -26.29 -73.54
N LYS A 30 -54.64 -27.02 -74.50
CA LYS A 30 -53.86 -28.22 -74.27
C LYS A 30 -52.77 -27.87 -73.25
N PHE A 31 -52.96 -28.30 -72.01
CA PHE A 31 -52.03 -28.05 -70.93
C PHE A 31 -50.78 -28.88 -71.20
N ASN A 32 -49.73 -28.23 -71.69
CA ASN A 32 -48.48 -28.89 -72.04
C ASN A 32 -47.79 -29.34 -70.75
N PHE A 33 -48.01 -30.58 -70.34
CA PHE A 33 -47.40 -31.20 -69.16
C PHE A 33 -45.87 -31.08 -69.15
N LYS A 34 -45.27 -31.05 -70.35
CA LYS A 34 -43.84 -30.78 -70.57
C LYS A 34 -43.41 -29.39 -70.08
N ILE A 35 -44.25 -28.37 -70.25
CA ILE A 35 -44.00 -26.99 -69.78
C ILE A 35 -44.09 -26.94 -68.25
N LEU A 36 -45.08 -27.60 -67.65
CA LEU A 36 -45.22 -27.67 -66.19
C LEU A 36 -44.01 -28.38 -65.55
N PHE A 37 -43.57 -29.50 -66.14
CA PHE A 37 -42.36 -30.20 -65.68
C PHE A 37 -41.09 -29.35 -65.82
N LEU A 38 -40.95 -28.59 -66.92
CA LEU A 38 -39.83 -27.66 -67.13
C LEU A 38 -39.81 -26.54 -66.08
N ILE A 39 -40.98 -26.00 -65.71
CA ILE A 39 -41.10 -24.96 -64.69
C ILE A 39 -40.73 -25.50 -63.31
N ILE A 40 -41.20 -26.71 -62.95
CA ILE A 40 -40.84 -27.35 -61.66
C ILE A 40 -39.34 -27.67 -61.61
N LEU A 41 -38.76 -28.13 -62.72
CA LEU A 41 -37.31 -28.37 -62.83
C LEU A 41 -36.51 -27.07 -62.67
N LEU A 42 -36.96 -25.98 -63.30
CA LEU A 42 -36.34 -24.66 -63.17
C LEU A 42 -36.43 -24.10 -61.74
N LEU A 43 -37.58 -24.27 -61.08
CA LEU A 43 -37.77 -23.89 -59.68
C LEU A 43 -36.91 -24.74 -58.73
N ALA A 44 -36.76 -26.04 -59.00
CA ALA A 44 -35.88 -26.91 -58.23
C ALA A 44 -34.40 -26.49 -58.37
N VAL A 45 -33.94 -26.19 -59.59
CA VAL A 45 -32.57 -25.71 -59.84
C VAL A 45 -32.35 -24.32 -59.25
N ALA A 46 -33.31 -23.41 -59.37
CA ALA A 46 -33.24 -22.08 -58.77
C ALA A 46 -33.24 -22.14 -57.23
N GLY A 47 -34.05 -23.02 -56.64
CA GLY A 47 -34.09 -23.26 -55.20
C GLY A 47 -32.78 -23.78 -54.64
N VAL A 48 -32.14 -24.74 -55.33
CA VAL A 48 -30.81 -25.26 -54.95
C VAL A 48 -29.73 -24.17 -55.08
N GLY A 49 -29.78 -23.35 -56.13
CA GLY A 49 -28.86 -22.22 -56.30
C GLY A 49 -28.98 -21.16 -55.20
N PHE A 50 -30.20 -20.81 -54.80
CA PHE A 50 -30.46 -19.90 -53.69
C PHE A 50 -29.96 -20.49 -52.36
N TRP A 51 -30.19 -21.78 -52.12
CA TRP A 51 -29.72 -22.46 -50.91
C TRP A 51 -28.18 -22.53 -50.85
N ALA A 52 -27.52 -22.82 -51.97
CA ALA A 52 -26.06 -22.81 -52.07
C ALA A 52 -25.46 -21.41 -51.86
N PHE A 53 -26.11 -20.37 -52.39
CA PHE A 53 -25.68 -18.98 -52.16
C PHE A 53 -25.84 -18.56 -50.69
N GLN A 54 -26.95 -18.94 -50.05
CA GLN A 54 -27.21 -18.69 -48.63
C GLN A 54 -26.15 -19.38 -47.76
N LEU A 55 -25.88 -20.67 -48.02
CA LEU A 55 -24.82 -21.45 -47.36
C LEU A 55 -23.45 -20.79 -47.51
N ASN A 56 -23.08 -20.40 -48.72
CA ASN A 56 -21.80 -19.77 -48.99
C ASN A 56 -21.65 -18.44 -48.23
N THR A 57 -22.73 -17.66 -48.16
CA THR A 57 -22.76 -16.40 -47.40
C THR A 57 -22.62 -16.65 -45.89
N SER A 58 -23.35 -17.62 -45.34
CA SER A 58 -23.24 -18.01 -43.93
C SER A 58 -21.86 -18.57 -43.57
N LEU A 59 -21.26 -19.34 -44.47
CA LEU A 59 -19.93 -19.92 -44.27
C LEU A 59 -18.84 -18.83 -44.27
N LYS A 60 -18.95 -17.85 -45.17
CA LYS A 60 -18.07 -16.67 -45.18
C LYS A 60 -18.22 -15.83 -43.91
N ALA A 61 -19.45 -15.56 -43.48
CA ALA A 61 -19.71 -14.84 -42.23
C ALA A 61 -19.18 -15.59 -41.00
N ALA A 62 -19.33 -16.91 -40.95
CA ALA A 62 -18.77 -17.74 -39.89
C ALA A 62 -17.23 -17.70 -39.88
N GLN A 63 -16.60 -17.71 -41.05
CA GLN A 63 -15.14 -17.66 -41.19
C GLN A 63 -14.58 -16.29 -40.76
N GLU A 64 -15.25 -15.19 -41.12
CA GLU A 64 -14.92 -13.83 -40.65
C GLU A 64 -15.10 -13.70 -39.13
N SER A 65 -16.17 -14.29 -38.58
CA SER A 65 -16.39 -14.33 -37.13
C SER A 65 -15.31 -15.12 -36.40
N LEU A 66 -14.86 -16.24 -36.96
CA LEU A 66 -13.81 -17.08 -36.37
C LEU A 66 -12.46 -16.36 -36.39
N ALA A 67 -12.12 -15.71 -37.50
CA ALA A 67 -10.92 -14.87 -37.59
C ALA A 67 -10.94 -13.70 -36.59
N THR A 68 -12.10 -13.05 -36.42
CA THR A 68 -12.27 -11.97 -35.43
C THR A 68 -12.11 -12.50 -34.00
N LEU A 69 -12.70 -13.66 -33.70
CA LEU A 69 -12.61 -14.26 -32.37
C LEU A 69 -11.18 -14.70 -32.05
N GLN A 70 -10.45 -15.21 -33.04
CA GLN A 70 -9.06 -15.57 -32.90
C GLN A 70 -8.18 -14.33 -32.66
N GLY A 71 -8.40 -13.23 -33.39
CA GLY A 71 -7.71 -11.97 -33.12
C GLY A 71 -7.94 -11.47 -31.69
N LYS A 72 -9.20 -11.48 -31.21
CA LYS A 72 -9.52 -11.13 -29.82
C LYS A 72 -8.86 -12.06 -28.79
N TYR A 73 -8.75 -13.34 -29.11
CA TYR A 73 -8.09 -14.31 -28.23
C TYR A 73 -6.58 -14.04 -28.15
N ASP A 74 -5.94 -13.75 -29.28
CA ASP A 74 -4.51 -13.43 -29.34
C ASP A 74 -4.23 -12.12 -28.59
N ASP A 75 -5.06 -11.09 -28.78
CA ASP A 75 -4.97 -9.82 -28.06
C ASP A 75 -5.10 -10.01 -26.54
N LEU A 76 -6.12 -10.79 -26.11
CA LEU A 76 -6.34 -11.06 -24.69
C LEU A 76 -5.20 -11.88 -24.08
N THR A 77 -4.61 -12.79 -24.85
CA THR A 77 -3.45 -13.57 -24.42
C THR A 77 -2.22 -12.68 -24.24
N ALA A 78 -1.98 -11.76 -25.17
CA ALA A 78 -0.90 -10.78 -25.07
C ALA A 78 -1.10 -9.83 -23.88
N GLU A 79 -2.32 -9.32 -23.69
CA GLU A 79 -2.65 -8.45 -22.55
C GLU A 79 -2.46 -9.16 -21.22
N ASN A 80 -2.90 -10.43 -21.11
CA ASN A 80 -2.71 -11.23 -19.91
C ASN A 80 -1.23 -11.48 -19.60
N GLY A 81 -0.41 -11.75 -20.62
CA GLY A 81 1.05 -11.88 -20.46
C GLY A 81 1.71 -10.59 -19.97
N ARG A 82 1.26 -9.44 -20.51
CA ARG A 82 1.72 -8.11 -20.08
C ARG A 82 1.35 -7.84 -18.62
N LEU A 83 0.09 -8.06 -18.24
CA LEU A 83 -0.40 -7.88 -16.87
C LEU A 83 0.31 -8.80 -15.88
N THR A 84 0.57 -10.05 -16.26
CA THR A 84 1.33 -11.00 -15.41
C THR A 84 2.74 -10.48 -15.14
N THR A 85 3.39 -9.90 -16.15
CA THR A 85 4.73 -9.32 -16.01
C THR A 85 4.71 -8.07 -15.12
N GLU A 86 3.77 -7.16 -15.35
CA GLU A 86 3.59 -5.96 -14.51
C GLU A 86 3.29 -6.32 -13.06
N PHE A 87 2.43 -7.31 -12.84
CA PHE A 87 2.13 -7.80 -11.50
C PHE A 87 3.38 -8.35 -10.81
N GLY A 88 4.20 -9.12 -11.53
CA GLY A 88 5.47 -9.62 -10.99
C GLY A 88 6.44 -8.51 -10.61
N GLN A 89 6.55 -7.47 -11.44
CA GLN A 89 7.39 -6.29 -11.15
C GLN A 89 6.91 -5.54 -9.91
N VAL A 90 5.61 -5.20 -9.87
CA VAL A 90 5.02 -4.50 -8.72
C VAL A 90 5.15 -5.31 -7.43
N SER A 91 4.98 -6.64 -7.50
CA SER A 91 5.18 -7.51 -6.33
C SER A 91 6.62 -7.46 -5.83
N SER A 92 7.60 -7.48 -6.73
CA SER A 92 9.02 -7.38 -6.37
C SER A 92 9.37 -6.03 -5.77
N GLU A 93 8.86 -4.93 -6.34
CA GLU A 93 9.07 -3.58 -5.82
C GLU A 93 8.44 -3.42 -4.43
N LEU A 94 7.27 -4.03 -4.20
CA LEU A 94 6.60 -4.04 -2.90
C LEU A 94 7.43 -4.79 -1.85
N GLU A 95 7.98 -5.96 -2.18
CA GLU A 95 8.86 -6.71 -1.29
C GLU A 95 10.14 -5.94 -0.95
N GLN A 96 10.75 -5.29 -1.94
CA GLN A 96 11.92 -4.45 -1.73
C GLN A 96 11.58 -3.28 -0.80
N THR A 97 10.50 -2.56 -1.08
CA THR A 97 10.03 -1.42 -0.27
C THR A 97 9.76 -1.85 1.17
N ASN A 98 9.14 -3.01 1.39
CA ASN A 98 8.90 -3.54 2.73
C ASN A 98 10.20 -3.85 3.47
N THR A 99 11.20 -4.37 2.77
CA THR A 99 12.54 -4.66 3.34
C THR A 99 13.25 -3.36 3.73
N GLU A 100 13.22 -2.35 2.87
CA GLU A 100 13.79 -1.03 3.14
C GLU A 100 13.09 -0.32 4.31
N LEU A 101 11.77 -0.46 4.40
CA LEU A 101 10.97 0.06 5.52
C LEU A 101 11.35 -0.60 6.84
N ALA A 102 11.51 -1.92 6.86
CA ALA A 102 11.95 -2.66 8.05
C ALA A 102 13.36 -2.20 8.50
N SER A 103 14.30 -2.11 7.57
CA SER A 103 15.67 -1.62 7.84
C SER A 103 15.68 -0.18 8.38
N THR A 104 14.86 0.69 7.79
CA THR A 104 14.70 2.08 8.24
C THR A 104 14.14 2.14 9.66
N ASN A 105 13.16 1.29 9.98
CA ASN A 105 12.57 1.23 11.31
C ASN A 105 13.58 0.77 12.37
N ASP A 106 14.42 -0.21 12.06
CA ASP A 106 15.45 -0.68 12.99
C ASP A 106 16.58 0.36 13.19
N THR A 107 16.94 1.07 12.13
CA THR A 107 17.84 2.23 12.22
C THR A 107 17.25 3.31 13.13
N LEU A 108 15.95 3.62 12.99
CA LEU A 108 15.27 4.61 13.81
C LEU A 108 15.18 4.19 15.29
N LYS A 109 14.98 2.91 15.59
CA LYS A 109 15.05 2.39 16.97
C LYS A 109 16.44 2.57 17.57
N THR A 110 17.48 2.27 16.80
CA THR A 110 18.88 2.42 17.24
C THR A 110 19.20 3.87 17.57
N ILE A 111 18.87 4.79 16.66
CA ILE A 111 19.08 6.23 16.87
C ILE A 111 18.30 6.73 18.11
N LYS A 112 17.07 6.27 18.33
CA LYS A 112 16.31 6.64 19.54
C LYS A 112 16.97 6.15 20.83
N ALA A 113 17.53 4.94 20.83
CA ALA A 113 18.24 4.40 21.97
C ALA A 113 19.52 5.20 22.26
N GLU A 114 20.30 5.52 21.23
CA GLU A 114 21.50 6.34 21.33
C GLU A 114 21.19 7.76 21.83
N LEU A 115 20.13 8.39 21.31
CA LEU A 115 19.69 9.71 21.76
C LEU A 115 19.28 9.69 23.24
N THR A 116 18.59 8.65 23.68
CA THR A 116 18.19 8.48 25.09
C THR A 116 19.42 8.32 25.97
N LYS A 117 20.38 7.50 25.55
CA LYS A 117 21.65 7.31 26.26
C LYS A 117 22.44 8.62 26.36
N SER A 118 22.58 9.35 25.25
CA SER A 118 23.29 10.63 25.22
C SER A 118 22.62 11.67 26.12
N ASN A 119 21.29 11.74 26.12
CA ASN A 119 20.56 12.64 27.03
C ASN A 119 20.79 12.29 28.50
N GLN A 120 20.86 11.00 28.84
CA GLN A 120 21.18 10.56 30.20
C GLN A 120 22.62 10.97 30.56
N GLU A 121 23.59 10.72 29.69
CA GLU A 121 25.00 11.11 29.89
C GLU A 121 25.13 12.63 30.10
N VAL A 122 24.38 13.44 29.33
CA VAL A 122 24.35 14.90 29.51
C VAL A 122 23.73 15.29 30.85
N SER A 123 22.63 14.64 31.27
CA SER A 123 22.00 14.90 32.56
C SER A 123 22.95 14.57 33.72
N ASP A 124 23.62 13.41 33.64
CA ASP A 124 24.57 12.97 34.66
C ASP A 124 25.78 13.93 34.74
N LEU A 125 26.30 14.36 33.58
CA LEU A 125 27.37 15.37 33.52
C LEU A 125 26.94 16.72 34.10
N GLN A 126 25.70 17.15 33.87
CA GLN A 126 25.17 18.38 34.46
C GLN A 126 25.09 18.29 35.99
N GLU A 127 24.66 17.15 36.54
CA GLU A 127 24.64 16.92 37.98
C GLU A 127 26.04 16.91 38.59
N LYS A 128 26.98 16.20 37.95
CA LYS A 128 28.40 16.20 38.32
C LYS A 128 28.97 17.62 38.33
N MET A 129 28.75 18.40 37.27
CA MET A 129 29.22 19.79 37.16
C MET A 129 28.62 20.70 38.24
N LYS A 130 27.31 20.58 38.53
CA LYS A 130 26.69 21.31 39.64
C LYS A 130 27.35 20.97 40.96
N LYS A 131 27.59 19.68 41.22
CA LYS A 131 28.27 19.21 42.43
C LYS A 131 29.69 19.78 42.50
N ALA A 132 30.52 19.59 41.48
CA ALA A 132 31.88 20.14 41.42
C ALA A 132 31.90 21.66 41.65
N GLY A 133 30.96 22.40 41.05
CA GLY A 133 30.81 23.84 41.24
C GLY A 133 30.61 24.23 42.71
N LEU A 134 29.79 23.49 43.46
CA LEU A 134 29.60 23.75 44.90
C LEU A 134 30.89 23.50 45.70
N TYR A 135 31.65 22.44 45.38
CA TYR A 135 32.93 22.16 46.07
C TYR A 135 33.99 23.22 45.75
N VAL A 136 34.07 23.66 44.49
CA VAL A 136 34.95 24.76 44.06
C VAL A 136 34.55 26.06 44.77
N GLU A 137 33.26 26.33 44.95
CA GLU A 137 32.80 27.52 45.68
C GLU A 137 33.19 27.48 47.17
N ILE A 138 33.13 26.31 47.81
CA ILE A 138 33.63 26.11 49.18
C ILE A 138 35.14 26.38 49.23
N MET A 139 35.91 25.81 48.30
CA MET A 139 37.37 25.99 48.26
C MET A 139 37.75 27.46 48.05
N ARG A 140 37.09 28.12 47.10
CA ARG A 140 37.32 29.53 46.79
C ARG A 140 37.01 30.40 48.01
N GLY A 141 35.87 30.18 48.66
CA GLY A 141 35.49 30.89 49.87
C GLY A 141 36.53 30.70 50.97
N ALA A 142 36.85 29.45 51.31
CA ALA A 142 37.73 29.12 52.43
C ALA A 142 39.18 29.59 52.27
N PHE A 143 39.70 29.66 51.04
CA PHE A 143 41.13 29.90 50.80
C PHE A 143 41.48 31.16 50.01
N LYS A 144 40.57 31.67 49.18
CA LYS A 144 40.85 32.83 48.31
C LYS A 144 40.11 34.08 48.76
N ASP A 145 38.79 33.98 48.93
CA ASP A 145 37.95 35.13 49.26
C ASP A 145 37.82 35.34 50.78
N SER A 146 38.38 34.42 51.57
CA SER A 146 38.42 34.46 53.04
C SER A 146 37.04 34.51 53.68
N ASP A 147 36.11 33.70 53.17
CA ASP A 147 34.83 33.43 53.80
C ASP A 147 35.04 33.18 55.30
N THR A 148 34.11 33.70 56.09
CA THR A 148 34.08 33.35 57.50
C THR A 148 33.87 31.85 57.67
N LEU A 149 34.27 31.34 58.83
CA LEU A 149 34.08 29.93 59.16
C LEU A 149 32.60 29.52 59.12
N LEU A 150 31.69 30.45 59.43
CA LEU A 150 30.25 30.26 59.37
C LEU A 150 29.75 30.21 57.92
N GLU A 151 30.21 31.12 57.05
CA GLU A 151 29.85 31.10 55.62
C GLU A 151 30.34 29.81 54.94
N THR A 152 31.59 29.40 55.22
CA THR A 152 32.15 28.13 54.73
C THR A 152 31.34 26.95 55.28
N PHE A 153 30.94 26.98 56.56
CA PHE A 153 30.12 25.91 57.15
C PHE A 153 28.76 25.78 56.46
N LEU A 154 28.09 26.90 56.18
CA LEU A 154 26.80 26.91 55.50
C LEU A 154 26.90 26.35 54.08
N LYS A 155 27.98 26.67 53.36
CA LYS A 155 28.25 26.10 52.03
C LYS A 155 28.56 24.59 52.11
N VAL A 156 29.30 24.13 53.11
CA VAL A 156 29.56 22.70 53.35
C VAL A 156 28.25 21.93 53.63
N LEU A 157 27.35 22.48 54.45
CA LEU A 157 26.03 21.89 54.69
C LEU A 157 25.15 21.84 53.43
N LEU A 158 25.27 22.84 52.54
CA LEU A 158 24.52 22.89 51.28
C LEU A 158 24.87 21.74 50.33
N VAL A 159 26.12 21.27 50.37
CA VAL A 159 26.61 20.15 49.55
C VAL A 159 26.02 18.80 49.97
N LYS A 160 25.51 18.69 51.20
CA LYS A 160 24.96 17.44 51.78
C LYS A 160 25.93 16.25 51.73
N ASP A 161 27.23 16.51 51.75
CA ASP A 161 28.26 15.49 51.92
C ASP A 161 28.57 15.34 53.41
N SER A 162 28.19 14.18 53.97
CA SER A 162 28.38 13.87 55.38
C SER A 162 29.85 13.77 55.78
N GLU A 163 30.72 13.29 54.89
CA GLU A 163 32.15 13.15 55.17
C GLU A 163 32.84 14.52 55.13
N LEU A 164 32.55 15.33 54.11
CA LEU A 164 33.03 16.72 54.04
C LEU A 164 32.61 17.51 55.28
N THR A 165 31.36 17.35 55.70
CA THR A 165 30.79 18.02 56.89
C THR A 165 31.50 17.56 58.16
N SER A 166 31.68 16.26 58.35
CA SER A 166 32.34 15.70 59.54
C SER A 166 33.80 16.14 59.67
N LEU A 167 34.54 16.14 58.55
CA LEU A 167 35.93 16.61 58.50
C LEU A 167 36.02 18.10 58.86
N TYR A 168 35.10 18.91 58.34
CA TYR A 168 35.07 20.34 58.64
C TYR A 168 34.70 20.61 60.11
N GLU A 169 33.72 19.90 60.67
CA GLU A 169 33.38 20.00 62.10
C GLU A 169 34.55 19.61 63.01
N THR A 170 35.31 18.58 62.62
CA THR A 170 36.51 18.15 63.34
C THR A 170 37.54 19.27 63.35
N TYR A 171 37.79 19.91 62.20
CA TYR A 171 38.62 21.10 62.11
C TYR A 171 38.09 22.27 62.96
N LEU A 172 36.78 22.54 62.97
CA LEU A 172 36.20 23.61 63.78
C LEU A 172 36.44 23.40 65.29
N LYS A 173 36.41 22.15 65.75
CA LYS A 173 36.63 21.77 67.15
C LYS A 173 38.11 21.85 67.54
N SER A 174 39.01 21.35 66.69
CA SER A 174 40.44 21.26 67.02
C SER A 174 41.24 22.51 66.67
N ARG A 175 40.81 23.24 65.63
CA ARG A 175 41.56 24.33 64.98
C ARG A 175 42.97 23.93 64.55
N SER A 176 43.22 22.64 64.34
CA SER A 176 44.54 22.13 64.00
C SER A 176 44.81 22.23 62.50
N SER A 177 46.06 22.54 62.13
CA SER A 177 46.49 22.53 60.73
C SER A 177 46.38 21.13 60.10
N SER A 178 46.54 20.07 60.91
CA SER A 178 46.39 18.68 60.44
C SER A 178 44.96 18.39 59.97
N ASP A 179 43.96 18.83 60.74
CA ASP A 179 42.56 18.59 60.40
C ASP A 179 42.11 19.49 59.23
N LEU A 180 42.66 20.71 59.14
CA LEU A 180 42.46 21.58 57.97
C LEU A 180 42.99 20.92 56.69
N LEU A 181 44.21 20.37 56.73
CA LEU A 181 44.81 19.66 55.59
C LEU A 181 44.01 18.41 55.21
N ARG A 182 43.50 17.67 56.19
CA ARG A 182 42.67 16.48 55.93
C ARG A 182 41.36 16.86 55.24
N TRP A 183 40.67 17.90 55.73
CA TRP A 183 39.45 18.40 55.12
C TRP A 183 39.69 18.97 53.71
N SER A 184 40.72 19.79 53.53
CA SER A 184 41.02 20.39 52.22
C SER A 184 41.51 19.36 51.21
N SER A 185 42.27 18.35 51.65
CA SER A 185 42.68 17.23 50.79
C SER A 185 41.47 16.43 50.30
N TYR A 186 40.51 16.14 51.18
CA TYR A 186 39.26 15.49 50.77
C TYR A 186 38.50 16.35 49.75
N LEU A 187 38.32 17.65 50.03
CA LEU A 187 37.65 18.57 49.13
C LEU A 187 38.29 18.61 47.73
N ILE A 188 39.62 18.69 47.65
CA ILE A 188 40.36 18.70 46.38
C ILE A 188 40.20 17.36 45.65
N SER A 189 40.37 16.22 46.35
CA SER A 189 40.22 14.89 45.77
C SER A 189 38.84 14.72 45.15
N THR A 190 37.79 15.07 45.90
CA THR A 190 36.41 14.91 45.43
C THR A 190 36.11 15.77 44.19
N ILE A 191 36.71 16.96 44.07
CA ILE A 191 36.56 17.78 42.85
C ILE A 191 37.22 17.08 41.65
N VAL A 192 38.44 16.59 41.82
CA VAL A 192 39.17 15.87 40.76
C VAL A 192 38.40 14.62 40.35
N ASP A 193 37.94 13.82 41.30
CA ASP A 193 37.18 12.59 41.05
C ASP A 193 35.87 12.86 40.28
N ILE A 194 35.19 13.99 40.54
CA ILE A 194 33.97 14.36 39.82
C ILE A 194 34.28 14.80 38.38
N LEU A 195 35.44 15.41 38.13
CA LEU A 195 35.82 15.94 36.81
C LEU A 195 36.46 14.88 35.89
N GLU A 196 37.05 13.83 36.46
CA GLU A 196 37.69 12.75 35.70
C GLU A 196 36.72 11.61 35.31
N GLN A 197 35.51 11.58 35.87
CA GLN A 197 34.47 10.58 35.59
C GLN A 197 33.42 11.04 34.58
#